data_AF-A0A852TFE0-F1
#
_entry.id   AF-A0A852TFE0-F1
#
_cell.length_a   1.000
_cell.length_b   1.000
_cell.length_c   1.000
_cell.angle_alpha   90.00
_cell.angle_beta   90.00
_cell.angle_gamma   90.00
#
_symmetry.space_group_name_H-M   'P 1'
#
loop_
_entity.id
_entity.type
_entity.pdbx_description
1 polymer ?
#
loop_
_entity_poly.entity_id
_entity_poly.type
_entity_poly.pdbx_seq_one_letter_code
_entity_poly.pdbx_strand_id
1 'polypeptide(L)' 'MYMILVVSIIIIIVVLLLAVITTSKAYKFKHTVDPLDDNPYLQNENHPETENKQ' A
#
# COMPACT_ATOMS: atom_id res chain seq x y z
N MET A 1 -11.89 -38.64 18.41
CA MET A 1 -10.56 -38.07 18.09
C MET A 1 -10.56 -37.36 16.74
N TYR A 2 -11.02 -37.98 15.65
CA TYR A 2 -11.10 -37.34 14.32
C TYR A 2 -12.02 -36.12 14.23
N MET A 3 -13.16 -36.10 14.93
CA MET A 3 -14.03 -34.92 14.99
C MET A 3 -13.32 -33.68 15.55
N ILE A 4 -12.47 -33.86 16.57
CA ILE A 4 -11.68 -32.76 17.15
C ILE A 4 -10.68 -32.23 16.11
N LEU A 5 -10.07 -33.14 15.35
CA LEU A 5 -9.11 -32.82 14.29
C LEU A 5 -9.79 -32.01 13.17
N VAL A 6 -10.97 -32.43 12.74
CA VAL A 6 -11.77 -31.72 11.72
C VAL A 6 -12.21 -30.35 12.20
N VAL A 7 -12.73 -30.24 13.42
CA VAL A 7 -13.17 -28.95 13.99
C VAL A 7 -11.99 -27.99 14.16
N SER A 8 -10.83 -28.48 14.58
CA SER A 8 -9.61 -27.68 14.70
C SER A 8 -9.17 -27.08 13.37
N ILE A 9 -9.16 -27.88 12.30
CA ILE A 9 -8.80 -27.41 10.95
C ILE A 9 -9.80 -26.34 10.47
N ILE A 10 -11.11 -26.54 10.70
CA ILE A 10 -12.13 -25.57 10.32
C ILE A 10 -11.90 -24.23 11.02
N ILE A 11 -11.61 -24.23 12.33
CA ILE A 11 -11.34 -23.01 13.09
C ILE A 11 -10.11 -22.28 12.52
N ILE A 12 -9.04 -23.01 12.20
CA ILE A 12 -7.83 -22.41 11.60
C ILE A 12 -8.15 -21.73 10.27
N ILE A 13 -8.94 -22.38 9.40
CA ILE A 13 -9.33 -21.78 8.11
C ILE A 13 -10.16 -20.52 8.32
N VAL A 14 -11.12 -20.52 9.26
CA VAL A 14 -11.94 -19.34 9.56
C VAL A 14 -11.07 -18.19 10.07
N VAL A 15 -10.15 -18.46 11.01
CA VAL A 15 -9.23 -17.45 11.55
C VAL A 15 -8.30 -16.91 10.45
N LEU A 16 -7.77 -17.77 9.58
CA LEU A 16 -6.92 -17.35 8.46
C LEU A 16 -7.66 -16.45 7.46
N LEU A 17 -8.89 -16.81 7.08
CA LEU A 17 -9.70 -15.98 6.19
C LEU A 17 -9.99 -14.62 6.81
N LEU A 18 -10.38 -14.57 8.09
CA LEU A 18 -10.60 -13.31 8.80
C LEU A 18 -9.33 -12.46 8.88
N ALA A 19 -8.18 -13.08 9.14
CA ALA A 19 -6.89 -12.40 9.19
C ALA A 19 -6.53 -11.79 7.83
N VAL A 20 -6.58 -12.57 6.76
CA VAL A 20 -6.26 -12.08 5.40
C VAL A 20 -7.19 -10.97 4.96
N ILE A 21 -8.50 -11.08 5.23
CA ILE A 21 -9.47 -10.03 4.88
C ILE A 21 -9.17 -8.74 5.64
N THR A 22 -8.91 -8.83 6.94
CA THR A 22 -8.63 -7.67 7.80
C THR A 22 -7.31 -7.00 7.40
N THR A 23 -6.27 -7.79 7.21
CA THR A 23 -4.95 -7.32 6.77
C THR A 23 -5.00 -6.73 5.37
N SER A 24 -5.76 -7.32 4.44
CA SER A 24 -5.97 -6.77 3.10
C SER A 24 -6.65 -5.41 3.13
N LYS A 25 -7.60 -5.19 4.04
CA LYS A 25 -8.23 -3.87 4.24
C LYS A 25 -7.24 -2.84 4.79
N ALA A 26 -6.35 -3.24 5.70
CA ALA A 26 -5.31 -2.37 6.24
C ALA A 26 -4.26 -1.99 5.19
N TYR A 27 -3.86 -2.91 4.32
CA TYR A 27 -2.97 -2.60 3.19
C TYR A 27 -3.67 -1.80 2.07
N LYS A 28 -4.98 -2.00 1.89
CA LYS A 28 -5.82 -1.19 0.99
C LYS A 28 -6.03 0.24 1.50
N PHE A 29 -5.79 0.50 2.78
CA PHE A 29 -5.66 1.85 3.29
C PHE A 29 -4.38 2.41 2.69
N LYS A 30 -4.53 3.06 1.53
CA LYS A 30 -3.50 3.88 0.91
C LYS A 30 -2.86 4.69 2.04
N HIS A 31 -1.56 4.51 2.26
CA HIS A 31 -0.77 5.65 2.70
C HIS A 31 -1.07 6.73 1.66
N THR A 32 -1.94 7.68 2.00
CA THR A 32 -1.95 8.99 1.36
C THR A 32 -0.54 9.50 1.60
N VAL A 33 0.35 9.16 0.68
CA VAL A 33 1.53 9.96 0.44
C VAL A 33 0.92 11.28 0.05
N ASP A 34 1.06 12.24 0.96
CA ASP A 34 0.52 13.59 0.79
C ASP A 34 0.86 14.04 -0.63
N PRO A 35 -0.12 14.51 -1.42
CA PRO A 35 0.16 15.03 -2.74
C PRO A 35 1.23 16.13 -2.61
N LEU A 36 2.31 16.01 -3.38
CA LEU A 36 3.41 16.99 -3.43
C LEU A 36 2.98 18.30 -4.15
N ASP A 37 1.68 18.56 -4.24
CA ASP A 37 1.07 19.59 -5.06
C ASP A 37 1.29 21.01 -4.51
N ASP A 38 1.84 21.15 -3.29
CA ASP A 38 2.14 22.44 -2.65
C ASP A 38 3.61 22.52 -2.17
N ASN A 39 4.55 21.97 -2.96
CA ASN A 39 5.98 22.13 -2.71
C ASN A 39 6.53 23.34 -3.50
N PRO A 40 6.77 24.50 -2.86
CA PRO A 40 7.31 25.69 -3.52
C PRO A 40 8.74 25.52 -4.07
N TYR A 41 9.42 24.40 -3.78
CA TYR A 41 10.75 24.07 -4.30
C TYR A 41 10.73 23.27 -5.62
N LEU A 42 9.59 22.75 -6.09
CA LEU A 42 9.50 21.98 -7.35
C LEU A 42 9.31 22.87 -8.62
N GLN A 43 9.00 24.15 -8.46
CA GLN A 43 8.68 25.05 -9.59
C GLN A 43 9.92 25.53 -10.39
N ASN A 44 11.15 25.11 -10.05
CA ASN A 44 12.38 25.69 -10.60
C ASN A 44 13.28 24.70 -11.37
N GLU A 45 12.72 23.65 -11.99
CA GLU A 45 13.51 22.75 -12.87
C GLU A 45 13.01 22.77 -14.33
N ASN A 46 12.77 23.97 -14.87
CA ASN A 46 12.64 24.18 -16.31
C ASN A 46 13.45 25.43 -16.69
N HIS A 47 14.77 25.37 -16.53
CA HIS A 47 15.68 26.33 -17.16
C HIS A 47 16.03 25.82 -18.57
N PRO A 48 15.65 26.52 -19.65
CA PRO A 48 16.11 26.22 -21.00
C PRO A 48 17.51 26.82 -21.19
N GLU A 49 18.56 26.06 -20.89
CA GLU A 49 19.93 26.43 -21.23
C GLU A 49 20.43 25.63 -22.43
N THR A 50 19.99 26.07 -23.61
CA THR A 50 20.67 25.79 -24.87
C THR A 50 20.56 27.01 -25.80
N GLU A 51 21.29 28.07 -25.47
CA GLU A 51 21.72 29.08 -26.44
C GLU A 51 23.22 29.34 -26.23
N ASN A 52 24.06 28.43 -26.74
CA ASN A 52 25.48 28.72 -26.96
C ASN A 52 25.60 29.33 -28.36
N LYS A 53 25.68 30.67 -28.42
CA LYS A 53 26.29 31.37 -29.53
C LYS A 53 27.81 31.21 -29.42
N GLN A 54 28.42 30.47 -30.34
CA GLN A 54 29.77 30.72 -30.82
C GLN A 54 29.94 30.24 -32.25
#